data_AF-A0A6L3F103-F1
#
_entry.id   AF-A0A6L3F103-F1
#
_cell.length_a   1.000
_cell.length_b   1.000
_cell.length_c   1.000
_cell.angle_alpha   90.00
_cell.angle_beta   90.00
_cell.angle_gamma   90.00
#
_symmetry.space_group_name_H-M   'P 1'
#
loop_
_entity.id
_entity.type
_entity.pdbx_description
1 polymer ?
#
loop_
_entity_poly.entity_id
_entity_poly.type
_entity_poly.pdbx_seq_one_letter_code
_entity_poly.pdbx_strand_id
1 'polypeptide(L)'
;MGEGRDRSETSLFVWQRFGRPVPPVQNVVVKKVGIVGRTLQTTNQLILNEAVNFSNFKRALRADDQKLFDALFAQARQHTAAISMADHALPFESILLAMLIEQQRQIESLQKKLNAC
;
A
#
# COMPACT_ATOMS: atom_id res chain seq x y z
N MET A 1 61.77 13.24 -13.37
CA MET A 1 60.53 13.82 -13.92
C MET A 1 59.58 12.66 -14.16
N GLY A 2 58.41 12.49 -13.55
CA GLY A 2 57.50 13.41 -12.89
C GLY A 2 56.14 13.14 -13.50
N GLU A 3 55.34 12.23 -12.93
CA GLU A 3 53.91 12.16 -13.20
C GLU A 3 53.23 11.57 -11.96
N GLY A 4 52.66 12.45 -11.15
CA GLY A 4 51.77 12.09 -10.05
C GLY A 4 50.32 12.20 -10.48
N ARG A 5 49.45 11.52 -9.72
CA ARG A 5 47.99 11.42 -9.84
C ARG A 5 47.56 10.48 -10.98
N ASP A 6 46.65 9.54 -10.77
CA ASP A 6 45.39 9.75 -10.09
C ASP A 6 44.89 8.50 -9.34
N ARG A 7 44.35 8.73 -8.16
CA ARG A 7 43.81 7.73 -7.23
C ARG A 7 42.30 7.98 -7.07
N SER A 8 41.58 8.17 -8.19
CA SER A 8 40.17 8.61 -8.16
C SER A 8 39.22 7.95 -9.19
N GLU A 9 39.52 6.77 -9.73
CA GLU A 9 38.63 6.08 -10.68
C GLU A 9 37.79 4.93 -10.09
N THR A 10 37.44 4.97 -8.80
CA THR A 10 36.55 3.97 -8.18
C THR A 10 35.27 4.55 -7.58
N SER A 11 34.74 5.63 -8.16
CA SER A 11 33.54 6.31 -7.60
C SER A 11 32.46 6.71 -8.60
N LEU A 12 32.48 6.20 -9.84
CA LEU A 12 31.49 6.56 -10.87
C LEU A 12 30.58 5.41 -11.34
N PHE A 13 30.61 4.22 -10.70
CA PHE A 13 29.81 3.07 -11.13
C PHE A 13 28.83 2.49 -10.09
N VAL A 14 28.51 3.23 -9.03
CA VAL A 14 27.54 2.80 -8.00
C VAL A 14 26.21 3.57 -8.04
N TRP A 15 26.13 4.69 -8.77
CA TRP A 15 24.94 5.57 -8.81
C TRP A 15 23.94 5.31 -9.96
N GLN A 16 23.99 4.16 -10.63
CA GLN A 16 23.05 3.81 -11.73
C GLN A 16 21.96 2.79 -11.34
N ARG A 17 21.87 2.34 -10.09
CA ARG A 17 20.90 1.30 -9.66
C ARG A 17 19.65 1.83 -8.94
N PHE A 18 19.63 3.09 -8.49
CA PHE A 18 18.57 3.65 -7.62
C PHE A 18 17.99 4.99 -8.09
N GLY A 19 17.84 5.18 -9.40
CA GLY A 19 17.16 6.34 -9.98
C GLY A 19 15.91 5.95 -10.75
N ARG A 20 14.88 5.38 -10.09
CA ARG A 20 13.54 5.45 -10.71
C ARG A 20 13.03 6.87 -10.47
N PRO A 21 12.66 7.63 -11.51
CA PRO A 21 12.04 8.94 -11.29
C PRO A 21 10.82 8.74 -10.41
N VAL A 22 10.81 9.40 -9.25
CA VAL A 22 9.60 9.56 -8.45
C VAL A 22 8.63 10.33 -9.35
N PRO A 23 7.48 9.74 -9.74
CA PRO A 23 6.49 10.48 -10.49
C PRO A 23 6.09 11.71 -9.67
N PRO A 24 5.83 12.85 -10.31
CA PRO A 24 5.34 14.02 -9.60
C PRO A 24 4.13 13.60 -8.77
N VAL A 25 4.11 14.01 -7.50
CA VAL A 25 2.97 13.84 -6.60
C VAL A 25 1.73 14.34 -7.33
N GLN A 26 0.97 13.42 -7.90
CA GLN A 26 -0.31 13.75 -8.50
C GLN A 26 -1.16 14.20 -7.33
N ASN A 27 -1.61 15.45 -7.36
CA ASN A 27 -2.68 15.90 -6.50
C ASN A 27 -3.78 14.86 -6.62
N VAL A 28 -3.97 14.07 -5.55
CA VAL A 28 -4.98 13.02 -5.51
C VAL A 28 -6.30 13.76 -5.46
N VAL A 29 -6.84 14.03 -6.65
CA VAL A 29 -8.20 14.50 -6.79
C VAL A 29 -9.04 13.37 -6.24
N VAL A 30 -9.53 13.55 -5.01
CA VAL A 30 -10.59 12.75 -4.43
C VAL A 30 -11.75 12.83 -5.42
N LYS A 31 -11.83 11.82 -6.29
CA LYS A 31 -12.86 11.77 -7.30
C LYS A 31 -14.13 11.42 -6.54
N LYS A 32 -14.92 12.45 -6.20
CA LYS A 32 -16.32 12.28 -5.80
C LYS A 32 -16.91 11.30 -6.80
N VAL A 33 -17.32 10.14 -6.33
CA VAL A 33 -17.97 9.12 -7.17
C VAL A 33 -19.29 9.74 -7.62
N GLY A 34 -19.22 10.54 -8.68
CA GLY A 34 -20.37 11.20 -9.28
C GLY A 34 -21.20 10.15 -9.98
N ILE A 35 -22.49 10.15 -9.69
CA ILE A 35 -23.49 9.40 -10.43
C ILE A 35 -23.46 9.96 -11.86
N VAL A 36 -22.92 9.20 -12.80
CA VAL A 36 -23.10 9.46 -14.24
C VAL A 36 -23.38 8.13 -14.89
N GLY A 37 -24.64 7.70 -14.87
CA GLY A 37 -25.14 6.55 -15.64
C GLY A 37 -24.51 5.19 -15.31
N ARG A 38 -23.98 5.00 -14.09
CA ARG A 38 -23.06 3.91 -13.72
C ARG A 38 -23.74 2.87 -12.84
N THR A 39 -23.58 1.59 -13.18
CA THR A 39 -23.72 0.47 -12.25
C THR A 39 -22.99 0.81 -10.95
N LEU A 40 -23.70 0.80 -9.82
CA LEU A 40 -23.11 1.05 -8.50
C LEU A 40 -21.94 0.08 -8.32
N GLN A 41 -20.73 0.61 -8.21
CA GLN A 41 -19.56 -0.22 -7.95
C GLN A 41 -19.76 -0.89 -6.60
N THR A 42 -19.64 -2.21 -6.56
CA THR A 42 -19.73 -2.93 -5.29
C THR A 42 -18.51 -2.60 -4.44
N THR A 43 -18.65 -2.66 -3.13
CA THR A 43 -17.53 -2.42 -2.20
C THR A 43 -16.34 -3.34 -2.46
N ASN A 44 -16.60 -4.57 -2.93
CA ASN A 44 -15.55 -5.47 -3.41
C ASN A 44 -14.81 -4.91 -4.64
N GLN A 45 -15.52 -4.34 -5.61
CA GLN A 45 -14.87 -3.69 -6.76
C GLN A 45 -14.04 -2.49 -6.34
N LEU A 46 -14.50 -1.70 -5.36
CA LEU A 46 -13.71 -0.61 -4.79
C LEU A 46 -12.40 -1.11 -4.16
N ILE A 47 -12.47 -2.18 -3.36
CA ILE A 47 -11.27 -2.78 -2.74
C ILE A 47 -10.29 -3.29 -3.80
N LEU A 48 -10.79 -3.95 -4.85
CA LEU A 48 -9.95 -4.44 -5.95
C LEU A 48 -9.31 -3.30 -6.74
N ASN A 49 -10.08 -2.25 -7.04
CA ASN A 49 -9.56 -1.08 -7.73
C ASN A 49 -8.45 -0.41 -6.92
N GLU A 50 -8.62 -0.27 -5.61
CA GLU A 50 -7.56 0.27 -4.77
C GLU A 50 -6.33 -0.65 -4.71
N ALA A 51 -6.50 -1.97 -4.60
CA ALA A 51 -5.37 -2.89 -4.65
C ALA A 51 -4.55 -2.73 -5.96
N VAL A 52 -5.24 -2.49 -7.09
CA VAL A 52 -4.61 -2.22 -8.39
C VAL A 52 -3.91 -0.86 -8.42
N ASN A 53 -4.53 0.19 -7.85
CA ASN A 53 -3.92 1.52 -7.74
C ASN A 53 -2.58 1.47 -6.99
N PHE A 54 -2.48 0.61 -5.97
CA PHE A 54 -1.25 0.39 -5.20
C PHE A 54 -0.31 -0.67 -5.80
N SER A 55 -0.53 -1.12 -7.05
CA SER A 55 0.33 -2.13 -7.69
C SER A 55 1.80 -1.69 -7.82
N ASN A 56 2.06 -0.41 -8.09
CA ASN A 56 3.43 0.13 -8.13
C ASN A 56 4.09 0.14 -6.75
N PHE A 57 3.33 0.48 -5.71
CA PHE A 57 3.79 0.38 -4.32
C PHE A 57 4.12 -1.06 -3.97
N LYS A 58 3.22 -2.02 -4.27
CA LYS A 58 3.46 -3.45 -4.05
C LYS A 58 4.73 -3.92 -4.75
N ARG A 59 4.96 -3.54 -6.00
CA ARG A 59 6.17 -3.91 -6.76
C ARG A 59 7.47 -3.37 -6.17
N ALA A 60 7.42 -2.28 -5.40
CA ALA A 60 8.58 -1.73 -4.72
C ALA A 60 8.91 -2.45 -3.41
N LEU A 61 7.98 -3.25 -2.86
CA LEU A 61 8.17 -4.03 -1.64
C LEU A 61 9.01 -5.30 -1.89
N ARG A 62 9.64 -5.83 -0.82
CA ARG A 62 10.30 -7.15 -0.83
C ARG A 62 9.27 -8.26 -1.08
N ALA A 63 9.71 -9.42 -1.55
CA ALA A 63 8.81 -10.53 -1.88
C ALA A 63 7.94 -10.99 -0.70
N ASP A 64 8.48 -10.97 0.53
CA ASP A 64 7.71 -11.34 1.72
C ASP A 64 6.70 -10.25 2.11
N ASP A 65 7.08 -8.98 2.00
CA ASP A 65 6.20 -7.84 2.24
C ASP A 65 5.06 -7.76 1.22
N GLN A 66 5.29 -8.21 -0.03
CA GLN A 66 4.24 -8.32 -1.05
C GLN A 66 3.15 -9.31 -0.64
N LYS A 67 3.52 -10.44 -0.02
CA LYS A 67 2.55 -11.41 0.49
C LYS A 67 1.74 -10.84 1.64
N LEU A 68 2.39 -10.10 2.56
CA LEU A 68 1.70 -9.40 3.64
C LEU A 68 0.72 -8.35 3.09
N PHE A 69 1.13 -7.59 2.08
CA PHE A 69 0.28 -6.62 1.41
C PHE A 69 -0.98 -7.26 0.81
N ASP A 70 -0.82 -8.36 0.06
CA ASP A 70 -1.96 -9.07 -0.53
C ASP A 70 -2.87 -9.68 0.56
N ALA A 71 -2.30 -10.14 1.67
CA ALA A 71 -3.05 -10.61 2.83
C ALA A 71 -3.87 -9.49 3.50
N LEU A 72 -3.33 -8.27 3.63
CA LEU A 72 -4.06 -7.13 4.20
C LEU A 72 -5.31 -6.79 3.39
N PHE A 73 -5.19 -6.72 2.06
CA PHE A 73 -6.35 -6.52 1.18
C PHE A 73 -7.35 -7.68 1.25
N ALA A 74 -6.87 -8.91 1.50
CA ALA A 74 -7.75 -10.05 1.73
C ALA A 74 -8.54 -9.95 3.03
N GLN A 75 -7.92 -9.48 4.11
CA GLN A 75 -8.60 -9.24 5.39
C GLN A 75 -9.62 -8.11 5.29
N ALA A 76 -9.30 -7.02 4.58
CA ALA A 76 -10.22 -5.89 4.39
C ALA A 76 -11.55 -6.29 3.72
N ARG A 77 -11.55 -7.31 2.83
CA ARG A 77 -12.78 -7.81 2.18
C ARG A 77 -13.81 -8.40 3.17
N GLN A 78 -13.38 -8.81 4.36
CA GLN A 78 -14.31 -9.29 5.40
C GLN A 78 -15.15 -8.16 5.98
N HIS A 79 -14.74 -6.91 5.78
CA HIS A 79 -15.38 -5.70 6.31
C HIS A 79 -16.16 -4.92 5.25
N THR A 80 -16.57 -5.58 4.16
CA THR A 80 -17.31 -4.94 3.06
C THR A 80 -18.58 -4.22 3.53
N ALA A 81 -19.32 -4.77 4.49
CA ALA A 81 -20.49 -4.10 5.07
C ALA A 81 -20.11 -2.78 5.76
N ALA A 82 -19.10 -2.81 6.65
CA ALA A 82 -18.64 -1.62 7.37
C ALA A 82 -18.08 -0.55 6.43
N ILE A 83 -17.30 -0.96 5.42
CA ILE A 83 -16.76 -0.06 4.39
C ILE A 83 -17.89 0.57 3.57
N SER A 84 -18.95 -0.17 3.25
CA SER A 84 -20.11 0.35 2.49
C SER A 84 -20.89 1.41 3.27
N MET A 85 -20.89 1.33 4.60
CA MET A 85 -21.61 2.26 5.48
C MET A 85 -20.81 3.53 5.80
N ALA A 86 -19.52 3.56 5.47
CA ALA A 86 -18.66 4.71 5.70
C ALA A 86 -18.89 5.77 4.60
N ASP A 87 -20.04 6.43 4.66
CA ASP A 87 -20.57 7.35 3.64
C ASP A 87 -19.74 8.65 3.47
N HIS A 88 -18.86 8.94 4.42
CA HIS A 88 -18.06 10.17 4.49
C HIS A 88 -16.54 9.97 4.39
N ALA A 89 -16.04 8.75 4.48
CA ALA A 89 -14.60 8.47 4.38
C ALA A 89 -14.19 8.22 2.93
N LEU A 90 -12.94 8.51 2.58
CA LEU A 90 -12.41 8.03 1.30
C LEU A 90 -12.47 6.50 1.31
N PRO A 91 -12.86 5.83 0.20
CA PRO A 91 -12.94 4.37 0.15
C PRO A 91 -11.68 3.69 0.67
N PHE A 92 -10.51 4.26 0.37
CA PHE A 92 -9.23 3.77 0.88
C PHE A 92 -9.05 3.93 2.41
N GLU A 93 -9.54 5.01 3.02
CA GLU A 93 -9.47 5.20 4.48
C GLU A 93 -10.28 4.12 5.21
N SER A 94 -11.48 3.82 4.72
CA SER A 94 -12.31 2.74 5.26
C SER A 94 -11.65 1.37 5.13
N ILE A 95 -10.96 1.12 4.00
CA ILE A 95 -10.17 -0.09 3.77
C ILE A 95 -8.99 -0.16 4.74
N LEU A 96 -8.27 0.93 4.95
CA LEU A 96 -7.17 1.00 5.91
C LEU A 96 -7.65 0.75 7.33
N LEU A 97 -8.77 1.34 7.75
CA LEU A 97 -9.37 1.09 9.06
C LEU A 97 -9.73 -0.39 9.23
N ALA A 98 -10.30 -1.03 8.21
CA ALA A 98 -10.57 -2.47 8.24
C ALA A 98 -9.29 -3.31 8.41
N MET A 99 -8.21 -2.96 7.70
CA MET A 99 -6.91 -3.62 7.84
C MET A 99 -6.34 -3.45 9.26
N LEU A 100 -6.43 -2.24 9.83
CA LEU A 100 -5.96 -1.95 11.18
C LEU A 100 -6.76 -2.70 12.24
N ILE A 101 -8.08 -2.83 12.08
CA ILE A 101 -8.93 -3.61 12.99
C ILE A 101 -8.49 -5.08 13.00
N GLU A 102 -8.21 -5.67 11.83
CA GLU A 102 -7.77 -7.06 11.78
C GLU A 102 -6.34 -7.26 12.32
N GLN A 103 -5.47 -6.26 12.20
CA GLN A 103 -4.17 -6.28 12.87
C GLN A 103 -4.32 -6.19 14.39
N GLN A 104 -5.16 -5.28 14.89
CA GLN A 104 -5.44 -5.14 16.32
C GLN A 104 -6.00 -6.43 16.91
N ARG A 105 -6.92 -7.09 16.20
CA ARG A 105 -7.46 -8.41 16.59
C ARG A 105 -6.37 -9.47 16.72
N GLN A 106 -5.42 -9.50 15.78
CA GLN A 106 -4.30 -10.44 15.84
C GLN A 106 -3.38 -10.15 17.03
N ILE A 107 -3.07 -8.88 17.29
CA ILE A 107 -2.28 -8.46 18.45
C ILE A 107 -2.95 -8.89 19.75
N GLU A 108 -4.24 -8.62 19.92
CA GLU A 108 -4.99 -9.05 21.12
C GLU A 108 -5.02 -10.56 21.29
N SER A 109 -5.17 -11.31 20.19
CA SER A 109 -5.13 -12.77 20.21
C SER A 109 -3.76 -13.29 20.67
N LEU A 110 -2.67 -12.69 20.18
CA LEU A 110 -1.32 -13.04 20.59
C LEU A 110 -1.05 -12.69 22.05
N GLN A 111 -1.46 -11.50 22.49
CA GLN A 111 -1.35 -11.08 23.89
C GLN A 111 -2.11 -12.03 24.83
N LYS A 112 -3.33 -12.43 24.47
CA LYS A 112 -4.11 -13.41 25.26
C LYS A 112 -3.40 -14.75 25.38
N LYS A 113 -2.75 -15.24 24.31
CA LYS A 113 -1.99 -16.50 24.34
C LYS A 113 -0.76 -16.42 25.22
N LEU A 114 -0.04 -15.29 25.19
CA LEU A 114 1.12 -15.06 26.04
C LEU A 114 0.74 -14.94 27.53
N ASN A 115 -0.39 -14.29 27.83
CA ASN A 115 -0.86 -14.10 29.20
C ASN A 115 -1.60 -15.31 29.79
N ALA A 116 -1.97 -16.29 28.97
CA ALA A 116 -2.62 -17.53 29.40
C ALA A 116 -1.62 -18.66 29.74
N CYS A 117 -0.32 -18.42 29.51
CA CYS A 117 0.78 -19.31 29.89
C CYS A 117 1.41 -18.81 31.18
#